data_AF-A0A3S1SNJ5-F1
#
_entry.id   AF-A0A3S1SNJ5-F1
#
_cell.length_a   1.000
_cell.length_b   1.000
_cell.length_c   1.000
_cell.angle_alpha   90.00
_cell.angle_beta   90.00
_cell.angle_gamma   90.00
#
_symmetry.space_group_name_H-M   'P 1'
#
loop_
_entity.id
_entity.type
_entity.pdbx_description
1 polymer ?
#
loop_
_entity_poly.entity_id
_entity_poly.type
_entity_poly.pdbx_seq_one_letter_code
_entity_poly.pdbx_strand_id
1 'polypeptide(L)'
;MTTPVSNERDKRIGERDTRIDVLRALALLTIFVDHVPGTVFENWTYKNFGFSDAAEAFVLISGISVALAYGTKFKPGGRLLATLKMWRRAGVLYIAHIVITMVVIALFCAAALFAHRPEMLTMINIEPLMKNTPQVLLGIVTLGHQLGYNNILPVYAALLLAAPAFVLFVSHRPVTALIVSGLLWLVAGIWQIAPPNYPEPGLWFLNPLSWQFVFNIGLAAMLHV
;
A
#
# COMPACT_ATOMS: atom_id res chain seq x y z
N MET A 1 53.63 -16.89 19.85
CA MET A 1 52.35 -16.77 20.58
C MET A 1 51.55 -15.66 19.90
N THR A 2 50.86 -15.99 18.82
CA THR A 2 50.06 -15.05 18.02
C THR A 2 48.60 -15.21 18.42
N THR A 3 47.99 -14.14 18.91
CA THR A 3 46.57 -14.09 19.24
C THR A 3 45.73 -14.28 17.96
N PRO A 4 44.64 -15.06 17.99
CA PRO A 4 43.74 -15.11 16.86
C PRO A 4 42.97 -13.77 16.79
N VAL A 5 43.12 -13.06 15.68
CA VAL A 5 42.27 -11.91 15.34
C VAL A 5 40.83 -12.44 15.23
N SER A 6 39.99 -12.10 16.20
CA SER A 6 38.57 -12.38 16.18
C SER A 6 37.97 -11.80 14.90
N ASN A 7 37.42 -12.68 14.08
CA ASN A 7 36.78 -12.34 12.81
C ASN A 7 35.50 -11.54 13.09
N GLU A 8 35.60 -10.22 13.20
CA GLU A 8 34.46 -9.28 13.28
C GLU A 8 33.56 -9.32 12.02
N ARG A 9 33.83 -10.21 11.06
CA ARG A 9 32.98 -10.48 9.90
C ARG A 9 31.72 -11.28 10.22
N ASP A 10 31.44 -11.59 11.48
CA ASP A 10 30.33 -12.44 11.89
C ASP A 10 29.09 -11.68 12.40
N LYS A 11 28.86 -10.47 11.87
CA LYS A 11 27.60 -9.74 12.11
C LYS A 11 27.10 -8.97 10.89
N ARG A 12 27.09 -9.62 9.71
CA ARG A 12 26.20 -9.16 8.64
C ARG A 12 24.76 -9.49 9.03
N ILE A 13 24.16 -8.60 9.83
CA ILE A 13 22.70 -8.42 9.81
C ILE A 13 22.38 -8.23 8.33
N GLY A 14 21.66 -9.18 7.72
CA GLY A 14 21.41 -9.20 6.26
C GLY A 14 21.09 -7.80 5.76
N GLU A 15 22.01 -7.25 4.96
CA GLU A 15 22.08 -5.83 4.65
C GLU A 15 20.78 -5.40 3.98
N ARG A 16 20.05 -4.47 4.62
CA ARG A 16 18.85 -3.87 4.07
C ARG A 16 19.24 -3.15 2.79
N ASP A 17 18.56 -3.43 1.68
CA ASP A 17 18.85 -2.77 0.41
C ASP A 17 18.35 -1.31 0.44
N THR A 18 19.25 -0.41 0.78
CA THR A 18 19.01 1.03 0.85
C THR A 18 18.51 1.61 -0.47
N ARG A 19 18.83 0.99 -1.63
CA ARG A 19 18.37 1.48 -2.94
C ARG A 19 16.86 1.39 -3.06
N ILE A 20 16.29 0.30 -2.56
CA ILE A 20 14.84 0.10 -2.53
C ILE A 20 14.17 1.10 -1.59
N ASP A 21 14.78 1.40 -0.46
CA ASP A 21 14.25 2.42 0.45
C ASP A 21 14.23 3.81 -0.20
N VAL A 22 15.28 4.17 -0.94
CA VAL A 22 15.34 5.44 -1.69
C VAL A 22 14.27 5.49 -2.78
N LEU A 23 14.13 4.43 -3.57
CA LEU A 23 13.09 4.37 -4.62
C LEU A 23 11.68 4.46 -4.04
N ARG A 24 11.44 3.82 -2.88
CA ARG A 24 10.16 3.94 -2.17
C ARG A 24 9.92 5.33 -1.63
N ALA A 25 10.94 5.97 -1.07
CA ALA A 25 10.83 7.34 -0.57
C ALA A 25 10.53 8.32 -1.71
N LEU A 26 11.20 8.15 -2.86
CA LEU A 26 10.95 8.94 -4.06
C LEU A 26 9.52 8.73 -4.57
N ALA A 27 9.04 7.48 -4.65
CA ALA A 27 7.66 7.19 -5.05
C ALA A 27 6.64 7.86 -4.12
N LEU A 28 6.85 7.81 -2.80
CA LEU A 28 5.97 8.49 -1.83
C LEU A 28 6.00 10.02 -1.99
N LEU A 29 7.17 10.60 -2.26
CA LEU A 29 7.31 12.04 -2.52
C LEU A 29 6.56 12.43 -3.80
N THR A 30 6.71 11.66 -4.88
CA THR A 30 6.00 11.93 -6.13
C THR A 30 4.49 11.79 -5.96
N ILE A 31 4.00 10.75 -5.26
CA ILE A 31 2.57 10.61 -4.91
C ILE A 31 2.07 11.84 -4.17
N PHE A 32 2.83 12.34 -3.19
CA PHE A 32 2.46 13.55 -2.46
C PHE A 32 2.35 14.75 -3.39
N VAL A 33 3.35 15.01 -4.23
CA VAL A 33 3.34 16.13 -5.19
C VAL A 33 2.17 16.00 -6.18
N ASP A 34 1.90 14.79 -6.68
CA ASP A 34 0.81 14.49 -7.63
C ASP A 34 -0.60 14.73 -7.07
N HIS A 35 -0.72 14.80 -5.75
CA HIS A 35 -1.99 14.87 -5.04
C HIS A 35 -2.16 16.15 -4.23
N VAL A 36 -1.24 17.12 -4.35
CA VAL A 36 -1.40 18.50 -3.87
C VAL A 36 -1.70 19.40 -5.07
N PRO A 37 -2.98 19.54 -5.46
CA PRO A 37 -3.35 20.25 -6.68
C PRO A 37 -3.05 21.75 -6.58
N GLY A 38 -2.72 22.36 -7.73
CA GLY A 38 -2.48 23.80 -7.82
C GLY A 38 -1.04 24.23 -7.54
N THR A 39 -0.11 23.28 -7.43
CA THR A 39 1.33 23.57 -7.35
C THR A 39 2.00 23.41 -8.71
N VAL A 40 3.01 24.23 -9.02
CA VAL A 40 3.76 24.15 -10.30
C VAL A 40 4.42 22.78 -10.47
N PHE A 41 4.73 22.11 -9.34
CA PHE A 41 5.39 20.83 -9.30
C PHE A 41 4.52 19.68 -9.81
N GLU A 42 3.18 19.76 -9.71
CA GLU A 42 2.28 18.73 -10.24
C GLU A 42 2.47 18.55 -11.75
N ASN A 43 2.73 19.61 -12.51
CA ASN A 43 2.92 19.53 -13.97
C ASN A 43 4.23 18.83 -14.39
N TRP A 44 5.17 18.69 -13.46
CA TRP A 44 6.52 18.17 -13.72
C TRP A 44 6.69 16.71 -13.29
N THR A 45 5.63 16.09 -12.77
CA THR A 45 5.70 14.72 -12.29
C THR A 45 5.40 13.69 -13.39
N TYR A 46 5.86 12.47 -13.13
CA TYR A 46 5.79 11.31 -14.03
C TYR A 46 4.37 11.03 -14.55
N LYS A 47 3.34 11.36 -13.77
CA LYS A 47 1.92 11.25 -14.13
C LYS A 47 1.55 11.98 -15.44
N ASN A 48 2.24 13.07 -15.80
CA ASN A 48 1.92 13.85 -17.02
C ASN A 48 2.64 13.38 -18.29
N PHE A 49 3.62 12.47 -18.16
CA PHE A 49 4.48 12.06 -19.27
C PHE A 49 4.39 10.56 -19.59
N GLY A 50 3.65 9.78 -18.81
CA GLY A 50 3.58 8.33 -18.93
C GLY A 50 2.15 7.77 -18.89
N PHE A 51 2.01 6.49 -19.24
CA PHE A 51 0.78 5.69 -19.06
C PHE A 51 0.60 5.20 -17.62
N SER A 52 1.50 5.58 -16.73
CA SER A 52 1.61 5.11 -15.35
C SER A 52 1.93 6.29 -14.43
N ASP A 53 1.46 6.24 -13.20
CA ASP A 53 1.69 7.19 -12.13
C ASP A 53 2.63 6.64 -11.05
N ALA A 54 2.90 7.47 -10.03
CA ALA A 54 3.77 7.09 -8.93
C ALA A 54 3.19 5.99 -8.02
N ALA A 55 1.87 5.77 -8.03
CA ALA A 55 1.23 4.72 -7.24
C ALA A 55 1.53 3.34 -7.83
N GLU A 56 1.53 3.15 -9.15
CA GLU A 56 1.96 1.88 -9.77
C GLU A 56 3.42 1.56 -9.48
N ALA A 57 4.31 2.55 -9.57
CA ALA A 57 5.71 2.38 -9.19
C ALA A 57 5.83 1.97 -7.70
N PHE A 58 5.09 2.61 -6.81
CA PHE A 58 5.07 2.27 -5.39
C PHE A 58 4.60 0.84 -5.12
N VAL A 59 3.54 0.38 -5.81
CA VAL A 59 2.99 -0.97 -5.63
C VAL A 59 3.92 -2.03 -6.25
N LEU A 60 4.54 -1.75 -7.38
CA LEU A 60 5.55 -2.61 -8.00
C LEU A 60 6.75 -2.82 -7.07
N ILE A 61 7.36 -1.72 -6.60
CA ILE A 61 8.51 -1.75 -5.68
C ILE A 61 8.14 -2.43 -4.35
N SER A 62 6.89 -2.26 -3.92
CA SER A 62 6.37 -2.96 -2.75
C SER A 62 6.35 -4.49 -2.94
N GLY A 63 5.97 -4.99 -4.12
CA GLY A 63 6.07 -6.41 -4.47
C GLY A 63 7.51 -6.90 -4.44
N ILE A 64 8.43 -6.18 -5.08
CA ILE A 64 9.88 -6.47 -5.07
C ILE A 64 10.42 -6.53 -3.62
N SER A 65 10.04 -5.56 -2.79
CA SER A 65 10.45 -5.50 -1.38
C SER A 65 9.99 -6.72 -0.59
N VAL A 66 8.77 -7.21 -0.84
CA VAL A 66 8.23 -8.42 -0.19
C VAL A 66 8.97 -9.66 -0.66
N ALA A 67 9.25 -9.79 -1.96
CA ALA A 67 10.06 -10.88 -2.49
C ALA A 67 11.46 -10.94 -1.86
N LEU A 68 12.15 -9.81 -1.74
CA LEU A 68 13.47 -9.77 -1.08
C LEU A 68 13.41 -10.07 0.42
N ALA A 69 12.43 -9.53 1.12
CA ALA A 69 12.34 -9.67 2.57
C ALA A 69 11.94 -11.09 3.00
N TYR A 70 11.06 -11.74 2.22
CA TYR A 70 10.38 -12.98 2.61
C TYR A 70 10.54 -14.15 1.63
N GLY A 71 10.89 -13.90 0.36
CA GLY A 71 10.94 -14.92 -0.70
C GLY A 71 11.85 -16.10 -0.37
N THR A 72 13.11 -15.83 -0.04
CA THR A 72 14.10 -16.87 0.32
C THR A 72 13.77 -17.59 1.63
N LYS A 73 12.98 -16.95 2.50
CA LYS A 73 12.55 -17.45 3.82
C LYS A 73 11.26 -18.27 3.75
N PHE A 74 10.54 -18.25 2.63
CA PHE A 74 9.25 -18.91 2.46
C PHE A 74 9.39 -20.41 2.08
N LYS A 75 10.32 -21.11 2.73
CA LYS A 75 10.57 -22.55 2.56
C LYS A 75 9.70 -23.40 3.50
N PRO A 76 9.43 -24.68 3.20
CA PRO A 76 8.76 -25.59 4.13
C PRO A 76 9.40 -25.51 5.53
N GLY A 77 8.58 -25.33 6.58
CA GLY A 77 9.03 -25.09 7.96
C GLY A 77 9.16 -23.61 8.37
N GLY A 78 9.42 -22.69 7.43
CA GLY A 78 9.55 -21.24 7.70
C GLY A 78 8.33 -20.39 7.35
N ARG A 79 7.36 -20.97 6.63
CA ARG A 79 6.19 -20.25 6.05
C ARG A 79 5.33 -19.54 7.09
N LEU A 80 5.05 -20.19 8.22
CA LEU A 80 4.22 -19.59 9.27
C LEU A 80 4.88 -18.34 9.85
N LEU A 81 6.17 -18.41 10.18
CA LEU A 81 6.90 -17.27 10.74
C LEU A 81 6.98 -16.10 9.75
N ALA A 82 7.20 -16.38 8.46
CA ALA A 82 7.18 -15.37 7.42
C ALA A 82 5.79 -14.73 7.25
N THR A 83 4.73 -15.54 7.29
CA THR A 83 3.33 -15.10 7.25
C THR A 83 3.00 -14.17 8.40
N LEU A 84 3.34 -14.56 9.64
CA LEU A 84 3.12 -13.73 10.83
C LEU A 84 3.88 -12.40 10.77
N LYS A 85 5.10 -12.38 10.21
CA LYS A 85 5.85 -11.13 10.00
C LYS A 85 5.17 -10.21 8.98
N MET A 86 4.67 -10.76 7.88
CA MET A 86 3.90 -10.00 6.88
C MET A 86 2.61 -9.44 7.48
N TRP A 87 1.85 -10.25 8.22
CA TRP A 87 0.62 -9.81 8.88
C TRP A 87 0.85 -8.80 10.00
N ARG A 88 1.92 -8.94 10.79
CA ARG A 88 2.32 -7.91 11.75
C ARG A 88 2.56 -6.58 11.05
N ARG A 89 3.21 -6.59 9.88
CA ARG A 89 3.44 -5.38 9.09
C ARG A 89 2.14 -4.80 8.52
N ALA A 90 1.24 -5.64 8.03
CA ALA A 90 -0.10 -5.21 7.63
C ALA A 90 -0.86 -4.56 8.80
N GLY A 91 -0.76 -5.13 10.01
CA GLY A 91 -1.35 -4.57 11.22
C GLY A 91 -0.75 -3.21 11.60
N VAL A 92 0.57 -3.03 11.48
CA VAL A 92 1.21 -1.71 11.70
C VAL A 92 0.68 -0.67 10.71
N LEU A 93 0.52 -1.05 9.43
CA LEU A 93 -0.04 -0.17 8.41
C LEU A 93 -1.50 0.18 8.67
N TYR A 94 -2.30 -0.78 9.11
CA TYR A 94 -3.68 -0.56 9.52
C TYR A 94 -3.75 0.45 10.67
N ILE A 95 -2.97 0.25 11.75
CA ILE A 95 -2.95 1.18 12.89
C ILE A 95 -2.48 2.57 12.43
N ALA A 96 -1.41 2.64 11.63
CA ALA A 96 -0.92 3.91 11.08
C ALA A 96 -2.00 4.63 10.27
N HIS A 97 -2.76 3.90 9.44
CA HIS A 97 -3.88 4.47 8.69
C HIS A 97 -4.96 5.02 9.61
N ILE A 98 -5.37 4.29 10.64
CA ILE A 98 -6.38 4.77 11.60
C ILE A 98 -5.90 6.04 12.30
N VAL A 99 -4.65 6.06 12.80
CA VAL A 99 -4.07 7.24 13.47
C VAL A 99 -4.02 8.44 12.53
N ILE A 100 -3.49 8.27 11.32
CA ILE A 100 -3.41 9.34 10.32
C ILE A 100 -4.81 9.84 9.94
N THR A 101 -5.78 8.95 9.78
CA THR A 101 -7.18 9.32 9.49
C THR A 101 -7.75 10.20 10.60
N MET A 102 -7.53 9.86 11.87
CA MET A 102 -7.99 10.67 12.99
C MET A 102 -7.29 12.04 13.04
N VAL A 103 -5.98 12.10 12.77
CA VAL A 103 -5.23 13.35 12.70
C VAL A 103 -5.75 14.24 11.57
N VAL A 104 -6.01 13.68 10.40
CA VAL A 104 -6.57 14.42 9.25
C VAL A 104 -7.96 14.96 9.58
N ILE A 105 -8.85 14.15 10.16
CA ILE A 105 -10.18 14.62 10.59
C ILE A 105 -10.04 15.77 11.58
N ALA A 106 -9.18 15.62 12.59
CA ALA A 106 -8.96 16.66 13.60
C ALA A 106 -8.44 17.97 12.97
N LEU A 107 -7.51 17.87 12.01
CA LEU A 107 -6.96 19.03 11.32
C LEU A 107 -8.02 19.78 10.51
N PHE A 108 -8.85 19.06 9.75
CA PHE A 108 -9.91 19.66 8.95
C PHE A 108 -11.04 20.24 9.81
N CYS A 109 -11.41 19.57 10.90
CA CYS A 109 -12.34 20.12 11.88
C CYS A 109 -11.79 21.38 12.55
N ALA A 110 -10.51 21.40 12.94
CA ALA A 110 -9.86 22.58 13.49
C ALA A 110 -9.84 23.73 12.47
N ALA A 111 -9.48 23.45 11.22
CA ALA A 111 -9.52 24.44 10.15
C ALA A 111 -10.93 25.01 9.93
N ALA A 112 -11.96 24.15 9.90
CA ALA A 112 -13.35 24.59 9.75
C ALA A 112 -13.80 25.51 10.89
N LEU A 113 -13.43 25.18 12.13
CA LEU A 113 -13.79 25.95 13.33
C LEU A 113 -13.02 27.27 13.44
N PHE A 114 -11.69 27.23 13.31
CA PHE A 114 -10.83 28.41 13.53
C PHE A 114 -10.76 29.35 12.34
N ALA A 115 -10.88 28.84 11.10
CA ALA A 115 -10.89 29.68 9.90
C ALA A 115 -12.31 30.11 9.49
N HIS A 116 -13.35 29.69 10.22
CA HIS A 116 -14.76 29.92 9.90
C HIS A 116 -15.16 29.49 8.48
N ARG A 117 -14.60 28.35 8.03
CA ARG A 117 -14.82 27.79 6.69
C ARG A 117 -15.42 26.40 6.76
N PRO A 118 -16.76 26.27 6.97
CA PRO A 118 -17.42 24.97 7.08
C PRO A 118 -17.27 24.11 5.82
N GLU A 119 -17.05 24.73 4.65
CA GLU A 119 -16.78 24.04 3.39
C GLU A 119 -15.53 23.12 3.43
N MET A 120 -14.62 23.31 4.38
CA MET A 120 -13.47 22.42 4.55
C MET A 120 -13.91 20.97 4.85
N LEU A 121 -15.05 20.77 5.52
CA LEU A 121 -15.55 19.44 5.87
C LEU A 121 -16.04 18.63 4.66
N THR A 122 -16.36 19.29 3.54
CA THR A 122 -16.84 18.60 2.33
C THR A 122 -15.70 18.20 1.39
N MET A 123 -14.50 18.77 1.55
CA MET A 123 -13.40 18.62 0.58
C MET A 123 -12.80 17.21 0.49
N ILE A 124 -12.77 16.49 1.61
CA ILE A 124 -12.10 15.17 1.69
C ILE A 124 -13.02 14.07 2.23
N ASN A 125 -14.33 14.21 2.00
CA ASN A 125 -15.34 13.25 2.43
C ASN A 125 -15.47 13.10 3.97
N ILE A 126 -15.34 14.23 4.70
CA ILE A 126 -15.61 14.29 6.15
C ILE A 126 -17.09 14.55 6.43
N GLU A 127 -17.81 15.22 5.53
CA GLU A 127 -19.23 15.54 5.70
C GLU A 127 -20.11 14.35 6.13
N PRO A 128 -19.96 13.13 5.57
CA PRO A 128 -20.73 11.97 6.04
C PRO A 128 -20.50 11.64 7.52
N LEU A 129 -19.31 11.92 8.07
CA LEU A 129 -19.03 11.70 9.49
C LEU A 129 -19.92 12.57 10.39
N MET A 130 -20.31 13.75 9.91
CA MET A 130 -21.20 14.67 10.65
C MET A 130 -22.67 14.26 10.53
N LYS A 131 -23.06 13.62 9.42
CA LYS A 131 -24.44 13.20 9.15
C LYS A 131 -24.77 11.81 9.69
N ASN A 132 -23.84 10.87 9.55
CA ASN A 132 -24.02 9.43 9.80
C ASN A 132 -22.84 8.85 10.60
N THR A 133 -22.54 9.46 11.76
CA THR A 133 -21.33 9.16 12.55
C THR A 133 -21.13 7.67 12.86
N PRO A 134 -22.13 6.90 13.35
CA PRO A 134 -21.91 5.50 13.69
C PRO A 134 -21.50 4.64 12.48
N GLN A 135 -22.15 4.85 11.34
CA GLN A 135 -21.88 4.10 10.11
C GLN A 135 -20.51 4.45 9.55
N VAL A 136 -20.12 5.73 9.58
CA VAL A 136 -18.81 6.17 9.10
C VAL A 136 -17.69 5.70 10.01
N LEU A 137 -17.86 5.71 11.34
CA LEU A 137 -16.87 5.13 12.25
C LEU A 137 -16.65 3.64 11.99
N LEU A 138 -17.72 2.89 11.73
CA LEU A 138 -17.60 1.50 11.31
C LEU A 138 -16.89 1.38 9.94
N GLY A 139 -17.24 2.25 8.99
CA GLY A 139 -16.57 2.33 7.69
C GLY A 139 -15.06 2.57 7.82
N ILE A 140 -14.63 3.52 8.66
CA ILE A 140 -13.21 3.83 8.87
C ILE A 140 -12.48 2.62 9.47
N VAL A 141 -13.04 1.99 10.51
CA VAL A 141 -12.43 0.82 11.16
C VAL A 141 -12.36 -0.39 10.21
N THR A 142 -13.36 -0.56 9.34
CA THR A 142 -13.38 -1.64 8.35
C THR A 142 -12.64 -1.29 7.05
N LEU A 143 -12.00 -0.11 6.97
CA LEU A 143 -11.38 0.46 5.76
C LEU A 143 -12.36 0.72 4.60
N GLY A 144 -13.66 0.60 4.84
CA GLY A 144 -14.73 0.88 3.89
C GLY A 144 -14.88 2.37 3.59
N HIS A 145 -14.77 3.23 4.60
CA HIS A 145 -14.86 4.68 4.44
C HIS A 145 -13.46 5.28 4.41
N GLN A 146 -13.04 5.72 3.23
CA GLN A 146 -11.71 6.30 3.04
C GLN A 146 -11.84 7.80 2.75
N LEU A 147 -11.05 8.60 3.47
CA LEU A 147 -10.98 10.04 3.22
C LEU A 147 -10.22 10.30 1.92
N GLY A 148 -10.56 11.40 1.25
CA GLY A 148 -9.82 11.86 0.08
C GLY A 148 -8.31 11.86 0.34
N TYR A 149 -7.54 11.34 -0.63
CA TYR A 149 -6.08 11.25 -0.58
C TYR A 149 -5.48 10.27 0.47
N ASN A 150 -6.29 9.54 1.25
CA ASN A 150 -5.81 8.60 2.27
C ASN A 150 -6.02 7.12 1.90
N ASN A 151 -6.13 6.83 0.59
CA ASN A 151 -6.58 5.54 0.08
C ASN A 151 -5.42 4.56 -0.20
N ILE A 152 -4.18 5.06 -0.27
CA ILE A 152 -3.00 4.25 -0.63
C ILE A 152 -2.57 3.29 0.50
N LEU A 153 -2.77 3.67 1.77
CA LEU A 153 -2.45 2.79 2.91
C LEU A 153 -3.40 1.57 2.99
N PRO A 154 -4.74 1.73 2.89
CA PRO A 154 -5.68 0.61 2.87
C PRO A 154 -5.37 -0.44 1.80
N VAL A 155 -5.14 -0.01 0.54
CA VAL A 155 -4.80 -0.95 -0.54
C VAL A 155 -3.49 -1.66 -0.22
N TYR A 156 -2.48 -0.95 0.31
CA TYR A 156 -1.20 -1.58 0.64
C TYR A 156 -1.31 -2.58 1.79
N ALA A 157 -2.11 -2.27 2.81
CA ALA A 157 -2.40 -3.19 3.91
C ALA A 157 -3.11 -4.45 3.40
N ALA A 158 -4.10 -4.30 2.51
CA ALA A 158 -4.81 -5.42 1.88
C ALA A 158 -3.87 -6.31 1.05
N LEU A 159 -2.98 -5.72 0.25
CA LEU A 159 -1.99 -6.45 -0.54
C LEU A 159 -0.99 -7.21 0.36
N LEU A 160 -0.55 -6.62 1.48
CA LEU A 160 0.32 -7.32 2.45
C LEU A 160 -0.40 -8.42 3.22
N LEU A 161 -1.70 -8.27 3.46
CA LEU A 161 -2.50 -9.32 4.08
C LEU A 161 -2.59 -10.54 3.16
N ALA A 162 -2.75 -10.31 1.84
CA ALA A 162 -2.77 -11.34 0.80
C ALA A 162 -1.38 -11.82 0.36
N ALA A 163 -0.31 -11.08 0.68
CA ALA A 163 1.06 -11.39 0.27
C ALA A 163 1.54 -12.82 0.56
N PRO A 164 1.20 -13.48 1.69
CA PRO A 164 1.60 -14.87 1.91
C PRO A 164 1.07 -15.83 0.84
N ALA A 165 -0.17 -15.62 0.38
CA ALA A 165 -0.76 -16.42 -0.69
C ALA A 165 -0.07 -16.14 -2.03
N PHE A 166 0.21 -14.87 -2.32
CA PHE A 166 0.94 -14.46 -3.52
C PHE A 166 2.35 -15.03 -3.57
N VAL A 167 3.12 -14.89 -2.49
CA VAL A 167 4.48 -15.44 -2.38
C VAL A 167 4.45 -16.96 -2.53
N LEU A 168 3.48 -17.65 -1.92
CA LEU A 168 3.32 -19.09 -2.10
C LEU A 168 3.06 -19.45 -3.57
N PHE A 169 2.13 -18.78 -4.22
CA PHE A 169 1.72 -19.14 -5.58
C PHE A 169 2.80 -18.78 -6.62
N VAL A 170 3.34 -17.57 -6.54
CA VAL A 170 4.40 -17.07 -7.44
C VAL A 170 5.69 -17.89 -7.28
N SER A 171 6.04 -18.33 -6.07
CA SER A 171 7.25 -19.15 -5.87
C SER A 171 7.18 -20.53 -6.53
N HIS A 172 5.99 -21.10 -6.72
CA HIS A 172 5.85 -22.43 -7.34
C HIS A 172 5.55 -22.36 -8.83
N ARG A 173 4.69 -21.43 -9.26
CA ARG A 173 4.24 -21.31 -10.66
C ARG A 173 4.10 -19.83 -11.07
N PRO A 174 5.21 -19.12 -11.34
CA PRO A 174 5.17 -17.68 -11.61
C PRO A 174 4.30 -17.31 -12.80
N VAL A 175 4.42 -18.03 -13.92
CA VAL A 175 3.64 -17.75 -15.14
C VAL A 175 2.15 -17.96 -14.89
N THR A 176 1.75 -19.08 -14.27
CA THR A 176 0.35 -19.34 -13.92
C THR A 176 -0.17 -18.29 -12.94
N ALA A 177 0.64 -17.90 -11.94
CA ALA A 177 0.27 -16.88 -10.99
C ALA A 177 0.02 -15.52 -11.65
N LEU A 178 0.88 -15.11 -12.59
CA LEU A 178 0.70 -13.87 -13.34
C LEU A 178 -0.51 -13.93 -14.28
N ILE A 179 -0.77 -15.07 -14.93
CA ILE A 179 -1.97 -15.25 -15.77
C ILE A 179 -3.24 -15.13 -14.92
N VAL A 180 -3.33 -15.85 -13.80
CA VAL A 180 -4.49 -15.79 -12.89
C VAL A 180 -4.65 -14.38 -12.33
N SER A 181 -3.55 -13.73 -11.95
CA SER A 181 -3.54 -12.37 -11.45
C SER A 181 -4.01 -11.37 -12.51
N GLY A 182 -3.59 -11.53 -13.76
CA GLY A 182 -4.00 -10.69 -14.89
C GLY A 182 -5.45 -10.92 -15.29
N LEU A 183 -5.94 -12.17 -15.26
CA LEU A 183 -7.35 -12.47 -15.44
C LEU A 183 -8.20 -11.84 -14.35
N LEU A 184 -7.80 -11.95 -13.07
CA LEU A 184 -8.51 -11.29 -11.97
C LEU A 184 -8.57 -9.77 -12.16
N TRP A 185 -7.46 -9.14 -12.56
CA TRP A 185 -7.42 -7.72 -12.88
C TRP A 185 -8.39 -7.36 -14.02
N LEU A 186 -8.41 -8.15 -15.10
CA LEU A 186 -9.28 -7.93 -16.26
C LEU A 186 -10.77 -8.09 -15.90
N VAL A 187 -11.11 -9.17 -15.20
CA VAL A 187 -12.45 -9.48 -14.69
C VAL A 187 -12.94 -8.38 -13.75
N ALA A 188 -12.10 -7.97 -12.79
CA ALA A 188 -12.42 -6.89 -11.86
C ALA A 188 -12.63 -5.55 -12.57
N GLY A 189 -11.85 -5.26 -13.62
CA GLY A 189 -11.99 -4.05 -14.44
C GLY A 189 -13.24 -4.06 -15.31
N ILE A 190 -13.57 -5.18 -15.96
CA ILE A 190 -14.75 -5.27 -16.85
C ILE A 190 -16.05 -5.21 -16.05
N TRP A 191 -16.14 -5.95 -14.95
CA TRP A 191 -17.36 -6.04 -14.15
C TRP A 191 -17.38 -5.08 -12.95
N GLN A 192 -16.40 -4.19 -12.84
CA GLN A 192 -16.28 -3.22 -11.76
C GLN A 192 -16.42 -3.89 -10.38
N ILE A 193 -15.65 -4.96 -10.16
CA ILE A 193 -15.67 -5.73 -8.91
C ILE A 193 -14.59 -5.16 -8.01
N ALA A 194 -14.99 -4.63 -6.85
CA ALA A 194 -14.09 -4.14 -5.82
C ALA A 194 -14.78 -4.20 -4.45
N PRO A 195 -14.04 -4.03 -3.34
CA PRO A 195 -14.66 -3.83 -2.04
C PRO A 195 -15.56 -2.58 -2.02
N PRO A 196 -16.68 -2.59 -1.29
CA PRO A 196 -17.60 -1.46 -1.22
C PRO A 196 -17.02 -0.29 -0.43
N ASN A 197 -17.38 0.93 -0.83
CA ASN A 197 -17.00 2.19 -0.15
C ASN A 197 -17.93 2.52 1.03
N TYR A 198 -18.22 1.54 1.90
CA TYR A 198 -19.23 1.68 2.95
C TYR A 198 -18.87 2.78 3.98
N PRO A 199 -19.81 3.67 4.37
CA PRO A 199 -21.26 3.64 4.10
C PRO A 199 -21.70 4.40 2.85
N GLU A 200 -20.78 5.08 2.17
CA GLU A 200 -21.09 5.80 0.95
C GLU A 200 -21.34 4.84 -0.22
N PRO A 201 -22.10 5.27 -1.25
CA PRO A 201 -22.25 4.47 -2.46
C PRO A 201 -20.91 4.35 -3.21
N GLY A 202 -20.78 3.26 -3.97
CA GLY A 202 -19.63 3.01 -4.83
C GLY A 202 -18.62 2.02 -4.24
N LEU A 203 -17.41 2.09 -4.78
CA LEU A 203 -16.37 1.09 -4.61
C LEU A 203 -15.07 1.75 -4.14
N TRP A 204 -14.16 0.94 -3.60
CA TRP A 204 -12.81 1.40 -3.29
C TRP A 204 -12.17 2.00 -4.54
N PHE A 205 -11.73 3.26 -4.42
CA PHE A 205 -11.04 3.95 -5.51
C PHE A 205 -9.77 3.20 -5.93
N LEU A 206 -8.94 2.79 -4.97
CA LEU A 206 -7.80 1.91 -5.21
C LEU A 206 -8.20 0.45 -4.96
N ASN A 207 -8.67 -0.22 -6.01
CA ASN A 207 -9.18 -1.58 -5.94
C ASN A 207 -8.07 -2.65 -5.72
N PRO A 208 -8.00 -3.31 -4.55
CA PRO A 208 -6.96 -4.33 -4.30
C PRO A 208 -6.96 -5.49 -5.29
N LEU A 209 -8.12 -5.82 -5.90
CA LEU A 209 -8.25 -6.90 -6.90
C LEU A 209 -7.55 -6.56 -8.22
N SER A 210 -7.49 -5.27 -8.57
CA SER A 210 -6.74 -4.78 -9.73
C SER A 210 -5.27 -4.59 -9.38
N TRP A 211 -4.98 -3.90 -8.27
CA TRP A 211 -3.63 -3.50 -7.87
C TRP A 211 -2.72 -4.68 -7.50
N GLN A 212 -3.30 -5.84 -7.13
CA GLN A 212 -2.53 -7.06 -6.89
C GLN A 212 -1.76 -7.54 -8.13
N PHE A 213 -2.18 -7.19 -9.35
CA PHE A 213 -1.45 -7.58 -10.55
C PHE A 213 -0.07 -6.93 -10.65
N VAL A 214 0.01 -5.61 -10.47
CA VAL A 214 1.29 -4.89 -10.45
C VAL A 214 2.18 -5.38 -9.29
N PHE A 215 1.57 -5.65 -8.14
CA PHE A 215 2.28 -6.22 -7.00
C PHE A 215 2.87 -7.61 -7.30
N ASN A 216 2.10 -8.48 -7.97
CA ASN A 216 2.53 -9.81 -8.36
C ASN A 216 3.60 -9.80 -9.45
N ILE A 217 3.56 -8.84 -10.38
CA ILE A 217 4.65 -8.59 -11.34
C ILE A 217 5.94 -8.29 -10.57
N GLY A 218 5.89 -7.39 -9.60
CA GLY A 218 7.05 -7.05 -8.76
C GLY A 218 7.57 -8.24 -7.95
N LEU A 219 6.68 -9.09 -7.42
CA LEU A 219 7.08 -10.34 -6.76
C LEU A 219 7.78 -11.30 -7.73
N ALA A 220 7.19 -11.55 -8.90
CA ALA A 220 7.71 -12.50 -9.88
C ALA A 220 9.06 -12.07 -10.46
N ALA A 221 9.20 -10.77 -10.76
CA ALA A 221 10.42 -10.18 -11.29
C ALA A 221 11.63 -10.34 -10.38
N MET A 222 11.43 -10.54 -9.07
CA MET A 222 12.52 -10.68 -8.10
C MET A 222 12.74 -12.14 -7.65
N LEU A 223 11.73 -13.01 -7.80
CA LEU A 223 11.84 -14.42 -7.42
C LEU A 223 12.37 -15.31 -8.55
N HIS A 224 12.25 -14.90 -9.81
CA HIS A 224 12.50 -15.73 -10.99
C HIS A 224 13.32 -15.06 -12.11
N VAL A 225 13.95 -13.92 -11.82
CA VAL A 225 14.96 -13.26 -12.69
C VAL A 225 16.28 -13.26 -11.95
#